data_AF-A0A2G5SUX9-F1
#
_entry.id   AF-A0A2G5SUX9-F1
#
_cell.length_a   1.000
_cell.length_b   1.000
_cell.length_c   1.000
_cell.angle_alpha   90.00
_cell.angle_beta   90.00
_cell.angle_gamma   90.00
#
_symmetry.space_group_name_H-M   'P 1'
#
loop_
_entity.id
_entity.type
_entity.pdbx_description
1 polymer ?
#
loop_
_entity_poly.entity_id
_entity_poly.type
_entity_poly.pdbx_seq_one_letter_code
_entity_poly.pdbx_strand_id
1 'polypeptide(L)' 'MMTMQVIVTEDGYWITINEEWHKFYDRRMLSSHIDQLTIGGDVLVNTVVVEEPEGEDEEGDEYENKDDEEN' A
#
# COMPACT_ATOMS: atom_id res chain seq x y z
N MET A 1 7.51 6.51 -23.94
CA MET A 1 7.35 6.80 -22.50
C MET A 1 6.90 5.50 -21.87
N MET A 2 7.59 5.03 -20.83
CA MET A 2 7.25 3.79 -20.13
C MET A 2 6.73 4.17 -18.75
N THR A 3 5.64 3.55 -18.32
CA THR A 3 5.10 3.69 -16.98
C THR A 3 5.22 2.34 -16.27
N MET A 4 5.74 2.34 -15.05
CA MET A 4 5.73 1.17 -14.18
C MET A 4 4.89 1.50 -12.95
N GLN A 5 3.94 0.63 -12.62
CA GLN A 5 3.18 0.73 -11.38
C GLN A 5 3.51 -0.49 -10.53
N VAL A 6 3.68 -0.26 -9.23
CA VAL A 6 3.85 -1.30 -8.22
C VAL A 6 2.72 -1.14 -7.21
N ILE A 7 1.82 -2.11 -7.18
CA ILE A 7 0.68 -2.14 -6.24
C ILE A 7 1.07 -3.07 -5.09
N VAL A 8 1.06 -2.52 -3.87
CA VAL A 8 1.32 -3.28 -2.65
C VAL A 8 0.03 -3.97 -2.22
N THR A 9 0.03 -5.30 -2.15
CA THR A 9 -1.10 -6.11 -1.67
C THR A 9 -0.68 -6.88 -0.44
N GLU A 10 -1.61 -7.50 0.29
CA GLU A 10 -1.33 -8.31 1.49
C GLU A 10 -0.28 -9.41 1.27
N ASP A 11 -0.30 -10.05 0.10
CA ASP A 11 0.58 -11.18 -0.21
C ASP A 11 1.88 -10.80 -0.92
N GLY A 12 1.99 -9.59 -1.48
CA GLY A 12 3.12 -9.23 -2.33
C GLY A 12 2.96 -7.94 -3.12
N TYR A 13 3.59 -7.91 -4.29
CA TYR A 13 3.64 -6.74 -5.16
C TYR A 13 3.20 -7.11 -6.57
N TRP A 14 2.16 -6.45 -7.04
CA TRP A 14 1.71 -6.54 -8.44
C TRP A 14 2.43 -5.47 -9.26
N ILE A 15 3.06 -5.90 -10.34
CA ILE A 15 3.83 -5.02 -11.22
C ILE A 15 3.13 -4.96 -12.57
N THR A 16 2.79 -3.74 -13.00
CA THR A 16 2.29 -3.48 -14.35
C THR A 16 3.28 -2.59 -15.10
N ILE A 17 3.37 -2.79 -16.41
CA ILE A 17 4.17 -1.96 -17.31
C ILE A 17 3.24 -1.47 -18.40
N ASN A 18 3.13 -0.15 -18.56
CA ASN A 18 2.19 0.48 -19.49
C ASN A 18 0.77 -0.07 -19.33
N GLU A 19 0.29 -0.17 -18.08
CA GLU A 19 -1.04 -0.68 -17.71
C GLU A 19 -1.26 -2.19 -17.99
N GLU A 20 -0.28 -2.89 -18.56
CA GLU A 20 -0.34 -4.32 -18.80
C GLU A 20 0.29 -5.10 -17.64
N TRP A 21 -0.36 -6.19 -17.23
CA TRP A 21 0.18 -7.07 -16.19
C TRP A 21 1.54 -7.63 -16.62
N HIS A 22 2.53 -7.51 -15.74
CA HIS A 22 3.88 -8.02 -16.00
C HIS A 22 4.26 -9.16 -15.07
N LYS A 23 4.12 -8.96 -13.75
CA LYS A 23 4.59 -9.92 -12.76
C LYS A 23 3.99 -9.71 -11.37
N PHE A 24 3.91 -10.79 -10.59
CA PHE A 24 3.72 -10.76 -9.15
C PHE A 24 5.03 -11.14 -8.42
N TYR A 25 5.33 -10.45 -7.32
CA TYR A 25 6.47 -10.75 -6.44
C TYR A 25 5.98 -11.03 -5.02
N ASP A 26 6.21 -12.25 -4.53
CA ASP A 26 5.82 -12.66 -3.18
C ASP A 26 6.52 -11.82 -2.10
N ARG A 27 5.75 -11.40 -1.09
CA ARG A 27 6.28 -10.63 0.03
C ARG A 27 7.30 -11.46 0.83
N ARG A 28 8.50 -10.90 1.02
CA ARG A 28 9.58 -11.51 1.83
C ARG A 28 9.82 -10.84 3.18
N MET A 29 9.29 -9.64 3.37
CA MET A 29 9.32 -8.88 4.62
C MET A 29 8.01 -8.11 4.78
N LEU A 30 7.62 -7.82 6.02
CA LEU A 30 6.44 -7.00 6.31
C LEU A 30 6.58 -5.63 5.64
N SER A 31 5.50 -5.16 5.01
CA SER A 31 5.49 -3.87 4.33
C SER A 31 5.73 -2.69 5.28
N SER A 32 5.41 -2.85 6.57
CA SER A 32 5.70 -1.86 7.62
C SER A 32 7.20 -1.59 7.83
N HIS A 33 8.08 -2.44 7.30
CA HIS A 33 9.53 -2.24 7.34
C HIS A 33 10.08 -1.56 6.07
N ILE A 34 9.23 -1.14 5.14
CA ILE A 34 9.63 -0.48 3.90
C ILE A 34 9.36 1.01 4.03
N ASP A 35 10.44 1.79 4.12
CA ASP A 35 10.40 3.25 4.30
C ASP A 35 11.18 4.01 3.21
N GLN A 36 11.86 3.29 2.32
CA GLN A 36 12.72 3.86 1.29
C GLN A 36 12.49 3.24 -0.09
N LEU A 37 12.28 4.08 -1.10
CA LEU A 37 12.31 3.72 -2.52
C LEU A 37 13.62 4.19 -3.16
N THR A 38 14.35 3.27 -3.79
CA THR A 38 15.58 3.58 -4.55
C THR A 38 15.40 3.15 -6.00
N ILE A 39 15.66 4.07 -6.94
CA ILE A 39 15.69 3.79 -8.38
C ILE A 39 17.14 3.98 -8.84
N GLY A 40 17.73 2.96 -9.46
CA GLY A 40 19.12 2.98 -9.92
C GLY A 40 19.31 2.22 -11.23
N GLY A 41 20.49 2.36 -11.82
CA GLY A 41 20.81 1.85 -13.15
C GLY A 41 20.78 2.92 -14.23
N ASP A 42 20.84 2.51 -15.49
CA ASP A 42 20.74 3.40 -16.65
C ASP A 42 19.26 3.69 -16.96
N VAL A 43 18.71 4.69 -16.29
CA VAL A 43 17.31 5.08 -16.42
C VAL A 43 17.13 6.58 -16.29
N LEU A 44 16.28 7.15 -17.16
CA LEU A 44 15.77 8.52 -17.04
C LEU A 44 14.37 8.46 -16.43
N VAL A 45 14.22 9.04 -15.24
CA VAL A 45 12.94 9.07 -14.52
C VAL A 45 12.29 10.42 -14.71
N ASN A 46 11.05 10.41 -15.21
CA ASN A 46 10.29 11.63 -15.42
C ASN A 46 9.45 12.01 -14.19
N THR A 47 8.75 11.04 -13.59
CA THR A 47 7.83 11.26 -12.47
C THR A 47 7.82 10.03 -11.56
N VAL A 48 7.71 10.27 -10.25
CA VAL A 48 7.44 9.24 -9.23
C VAL A 48 6.28 9.73 -8.38
N VAL A 49 5.29 8.86 -8.16
CA VAL A 49 4.13 9.11 -7.30
C VAL A 49 4.01 7.94 -6.35
N VAL A 50 3.82 8.22 -5.06
CA VAL A 50 3.51 7.23 -4.03
C VAL A 50 2.13 7.60 -3.50
N GLU A 51 1.19 6.67 -3.64
CA GLU A 51 -0.20 6.85 -3.21
C GLU A 51 -0.46 5.87 -2.07
N GLU A 52 -0.97 6.38 -0.95
CA GLU A 52 -1.55 5.52 0.07
C GLU A 52 -2.97 5.15 -0.38
N PRO A 53 -3.42 3.90 -0.15
CA PRO A 53 -4.82 3.58 -0.39
C PRO A 53 -5.69 4.50 0.47
N GLU A 54 -6.75 5.06 -0.11
CA GLU A 54 -7.78 5.75 0.68
C GLU A 54 -8.27 4.76 1.73
N GLY A 55 -8.02 5.05 3.00
CA GLY A 55 -8.43 4.18 4.10
C GLY A 55 -9.94 3.99 4.06
N GLU A 56 -10.40 2.76 4.18
CA GLU A 56 -11.78 2.52 4.61
C GLU A 56 -11.90 3.12 6.01
N ASP A 57 -12.72 4.16 6.16
CA ASP A 57 -13.05 4.74 7.46
C ASP A 57 -13.46 3.58 8.39
N GLU A 58 -12.65 3.27 9.40
CA GLU A 58 -13.04 2.34 10.46
C GLU A 58 -14.26 2.96 11.15
N GLU A 59 -15.47 2.47 10.86
CA GLU A 59 -16.68 2.84 11.59
C GLU A 59 -16.41 2.61 13.07
N GLY A 60 -16.37 3.70 13.82
CA GLY A 60 -15.97 3.68 15.22
C GLY A 60 -16.85 2.74 16.03
N ASP A 61 -16.22 1.82 16.75
CA ASP A 61 -16.87 1.07 17.81
C ASP A 61 -17.40 2.07 18.86
N GLU A 62 -18.71 2.34 18.85
CA GLU A 62 -19.39 3.00 19.96
C GLU A 62 -19.27 2.11 21.20
N TYR A 63 -18.36 2.45 22.10
CA TYR A 63 -18.35 1.91 23.45
C TYR A 63 -19.64 2.36 24.17
N GLU A 64 -20.66 1.51 24.24
CA GLU A 64 -21.78 1.69 25.17
C GLU A 64 -21.24 1.64 26.61
N ASN A 65 -21.01 2.81 27.22
CA ASN A 65 -20.88 2.93 28.67
C ASN A 65 -22.26 2.65 29.28
N LYS A 66 -22.47 1.43 29.78
CA LYS A 66 -23.52 1.15 30.77
C LYS A 66 -22.89 1.26 32.15
N ASP A 67 -22.70 2.49 32.59
CA ASP A 67 -22.42 2.80 33.99
C ASP A 67 -23.68 2.46 34.82
N ASP A 68 -23.48 1.48 35.70
CA ASP A 68 -24.16 1.17 36.95
C ASP A 68 -25.44 1.95 37.32
N GLU A 69 -26.59 1.27 37.30
CA GLU A 69 -27.67 1.56 38.23
C GLU A 69 -27.52 0.67 39.48
N GLU A 70 -26.72 1.13 40.45
CA GLU A 70 -26.97 0.82 41.87
C GLU A 70 -28.00 1.82 42.42
N ASN A 71 -29.26 1.38 42.58
CA ASN A 71 -30.08 1.63 43.78
C ASN A 71 -31.36 0.79 43.81
#